data_AF-A0A1X1ZZM0-F1
#
_entry.id   AF-A0A1X1ZZM0-F1
#
_cell.length_a   1.000
_cell.length_b   1.000
_cell.length_c   1.000
_cell.angle_alpha   90.00
_cell.angle_beta   90.00
_cell.angle_gamma   90.00
#
_symmetry.space_group_name_H-M   'P 1'
#
loop_
_entity.id
_entity.type
_entity.pdbx_description
1 polymer ?
#
loop_
_entity_poly.entity_id
_entity_poly.type
_entity_poly.pdbx_seq_one_letter_code
_entity_poly.pdbx_strand_id
1 'polypeptide(L)' 'MAQPHKGDREQIKVRAAAVVYARLREMAVQRGTSVSQLAADLLAIAVGHPEAVLELGKEVLPLAM' A
#
# COMPACT_ATOMS: atom_id res chain seq x y z
N MET A 1 10.93 11.76 11.61
CA MET A 1 10.79 10.85 12.76
C MET A 1 10.28 9.53 12.23
N ALA A 2 10.88 8.39 12.61
CA ALA A 2 10.41 7.08 12.19
C ALA A 2 9.00 6.87 12.76
N GLN A 3 8.01 6.84 11.87
CA GLN A 3 6.60 6.62 12.22
C GLN A 3 6.49 5.25 12.89
N PRO A 4 5.72 5.11 13.99
CA PRO A 4 5.53 3.82 14.64
C PRO A 4 5.02 2.84 13.59
N HIS A 5 5.80 1.78 13.42
CA HIS A 5 5.66 0.66 12.50
C HIS A 5 4.20 0.24 12.43
N LYS A 6 3.69 0.10 11.20
CA LYS A 6 2.28 -0.13 10.84
C LYS A 6 1.78 -1.51 11.31
N GLY A 7 1.83 -1.76 12.62
CA GLY A 7 1.74 -3.09 13.22
C GLY A 7 3.04 -3.89 13.08
N ASP A 8 2.92 -5.18 13.39
CA ASP A 8 3.98 -6.19 13.24
C ASP A 8 4.25 -6.42 11.74
N ARG A 9 5.27 -5.74 11.20
CA ARG A 9 5.61 -5.76 9.78
C ARG A 9 7.11 -5.77 9.58
N GLU A 10 7.55 -6.67 8.71
CA GLU A 10 8.91 -6.74 8.24
C GLU A 10 9.14 -5.92 6.97
N GLN A 11 10.35 -5.35 6.82
CA GLN A 11 10.70 -4.60 5.63
C GLN A 11 11.23 -5.54 4.53
N ILE A 12 10.57 -5.51 3.37
CA ILE A 12 11.03 -6.23 2.17
C ILE A 12 11.73 -5.25 1.23
N LYS A 13 13.00 -5.53 0.89
CA LYS A 13 13.72 -4.82 -0.19
C LYS A 13 13.52 -5.55 -1.51
N VAL A 14 12.83 -4.92 -2.46
CA VAL A 14 12.52 -5.49 -3.78
C VAL A 14 13.15 -4.65 -4.89
N ARG A 15 13.63 -5.33 -5.95
CA ARG A 15 14.02 -4.72 -7.22
C ARG A 15 12.93 -5.01 -8.26
N ALA A 16 11.86 -4.21 -8.25
CA ALA A 16 10.80 -4.35 -9.24
C ALA A 16 11.27 -3.93 -10.63
N ALA A 17 10.76 -4.58 -11.68
CA ALA A 17 10.96 -4.12 -13.05
C ALA A 17 10.44 -2.68 -13.20
N ALA A 18 11.12 -1.85 -14.01
CA ALA A 18 10.81 -0.42 -14.14
C ALA A 18 9.35 -0.17 -14.54
N VAL A 19 8.82 -0.98 -15.47
CA VAL A 19 7.41 -0.92 -15.91
C VAL A 19 6.41 -1.19 -14.76
N VAL A 20 6.75 -2.13 -13.87
CA VAL A 20 5.92 -2.44 -12.70
C VAL A 20 5.95 -1.29 -11.71
N TYR A 21 7.12 -0.72 -11.44
CA TYR A 21 7.23 0.42 -10.53
C TYR A 21 6.51 1.67 -11.05
N ALA A 22 6.59 1.94 -12.36
CA ALA A 22 5.85 3.03 -12.99
C ALA A 22 4.33 2.85 -12.80
N ARG A 23 3.81 1.64 -13.03
CA ARG A 23 2.40 1.34 -12.83
C ARG A 23 1.96 1.49 -11.36
N LEU A 24 2.79 1.05 -10.41
CA LEU A 24 2.52 1.23 -8.98
C LEU A 24 2.46 2.71 -8.58
N ARG A 25 3.31 3.56 -9.17
CA ARG A 25 3.26 5.02 -8.94
C ARG A 25 1.93 5.62 -9.39
N GLU A 26 1.47 5.29 -10.59
CA GLU A 26 0.18 5.78 -11.10
C GLU A 26 -0.97 5.34 -10.20
N MET A 27 -1.01 4.04 -9.84
CA MET A 27 -2.06 3.49 -9.00
C MET A 27 -2.09 4.13 -7.61
N ALA A 28 -0.92 4.44 -7.04
CA ALA A 28 -0.79 5.07 -5.73
C ALA A 28 -1.31 6.51 -5.75
N VAL A 29 -0.99 7.28 -6.80
CA VAL A 29 -1.52 8.64 -7.03
C VAL A 29 -3.04 8.62 -7.14
N GLN A 30 -3.59 7.72 -7.96
CA GLN A 30 -5.04 7.57 -8.14
C GLN A 30 -5.79 7.25 -6.83
N ARG A 31 -5.09 6.68 -5.84
CA ARG A 31 -5.65 6.25 -4.55
C ARG A 31 -5.25 7.16 -3.39
N GLY A 32 -4.50 8.23 -3.63
CA GLY A 32 -4.01 9.11 -2.57
C GLY A 32 -3.12 8.40 -1.53
N THR A 33 -2.41 7.34 -1.92
CA THR A 33 -1.53 6.57 -1.03
C THR A 33 -0.09 6.57 -1.51
N SER A 34 0.82 6.01 -0.72
CA SER A 34 2.23 5.83 -1.11
C SER A 34 2.43 4.54 -1.90
N VAL A 35 3.44 4.52 -2.78
CA VAL A 35 3.82 3.30 -3.54
C VAL A 35 4.14 2.14 -2.59
N SER A 36 4.87 2.39 -1.50
CA SER A 36 5.22 1.36 -0.53
C SER A 36 4.00 0.77 0.16
N GLN A 37 3.00 1.60 0.50
CA GLN A 37 1.77 1.10 1.12
C GLN A 37 0.92 0.32 0.11
N LEU A 38 0.75 0.84 -1.11
CA LEU A 38 0.05 0.13 -2.17
C LEU A 38 0.69 -1.24 -2.45
N ALA A 39 2.01 -1.29 -2.56
CA ALA A 39 2.73 -2.54 -2.79
C ALA A 39 2.57 -3.52 -1.63
N ALA A 40 2.57 -3.04 -0.39
CA ALA A 40 2.34 -3.89 0.78
C ALA A 40 0.91 -4.47 0.81
N ASP A 41 -0.10 -3.66 0.47
CA ASP A 41 -1.49 -4.13 0.43
C ASP A 41 -1.71 -5.13 -0.72
N LEU A 42 -1.16 -4.86 -1.91
CA LEU A 42 -1.21 -5.79 -3.03
C LEU A 42 -0.50 -7.12 -2.70
N LEU A 43 0.63 -7.06 -2.02
CA LEU A 43 1.34 -8.25 -1.56
C LEU A 43 0.48 -9.05 -0.58
N ALA A 44 -0.11 -8.39 0.41
CA ALA A 44 -0.98 -9.02 1.39
C ALA A 44 -2.15 -9.78 0.72
N ILE A 45 -2.80 -9.15 -0.27
CA ILE A 45 -3.85 -9.79 -1.07
C ILE A 45 -3.28 -11.00 -1.83
N ALA A 46 -2.14 -10.82 -2.52
CA ALA A 46 -1.55 -11.88 -3.35
C ALA A 46 -1.15 -13.12 -2.56
N VAL A 47 -0.79 -12.98 -1.28
CA VAL A 47 -0.44 -14.10 -0.39
C VAL A 47 -1.62 -14.61 0.45
N GLY A 48 -2.84 -14.10 0.22
CA GLY A 48 -4.05 -14.60 0.88
C GLY A 48 -4.33 -14.03 2.27
N HIS A 49 -3.78 -12.84 2.59
CA HIS A 49 -3.95 -12.13 3.86
C HIS A 49 -4.65 -10.77 3.69
N PRO A 50 -5.91 -10.72 3.19
CA PRO A 50 -6.62 -9.46 2.97
C PRO A 50 -6.85 -8.65 4.26
N GLU A 51 -6.86 -9.29 5.43
CA GLU A 51 -6.94 -8.65 6.74
C GLU A 51 -5.73 -7.76 7.07
N ALA A 52 -4.59 -7.97 6.39
CA ALA A 52 -3.39 -7.17 6.56
C ALA A 52 -3.36 -5.92 5.65
N VAL A 53 -4.37 -5.71 4.82
CA VAL A 53 -4.53 -4.52 3.96
C VAL A 53 -4.87 -3.29 4.80
N LEU A 54 -4.19 -2.17 4.56
CA LEU A 54 -4.49 -0.92 5.27
C LEU A 54 -5.20 0.13 4.43
N GLU A 55 -4.96 0.23 3.13
CA GLU A 55 -5.51 1.34 2.32
C GLU A 55 -6.37 0.86 1.15
N LEU A 56 -6.03 -0.28 0.53
CA LEU A 56 -6.84 -0.83 -0.55
C LEU A 56 -8.25 -1.22 -0.07
N GLY A 57 -9.28 -0.64 -0.70
CA GLY A 57 -10.67 -0.99 -0.42
C GLY A 57 -11.30 -0.27 0.78
N LYS A 58 -10.58 0.65 1.44
CA LYS A 58 -11.22 1.55 2.42
C LYS A 58 -12.09 2.58 1.69
N GLU A 59 -13.38 2.55 1.97
CA GLU A 59 -14.25 3.69 1.65
C GLU A 59 -13.89 4.84 2.60
N VAL A 60 -13.35 5.92 2.04
CA VAL A 60 -13.17 7.17 2.79
C VAL A 60 -14.55 7.78 2.98
N LEU A 61 -15.07 7.73 4.21
CA LEU A 61 -16.26 8.49 4.57
C LEU A 61 -15.97 9.97 4.34
N PRO A 62 -16.84 10.72 3.65
CA PRO A 62 -16.64 12.16 3.50
C PRO A 62 -16.56 12.79 4.89
N LEU A 63 -15.50 13.56 5.12
CA LEU A 63 -15.37 14.35 6.34
C LEU A 63 -16.60 15.25 6.45
N ALA A 64 -17.42 15.03 7.48
CA ALA A 64 -18.49 15.94 7.79
C ALA A 64 -17.87 17.32 8.06
N MET A 65 -18.23 18.31 7.23
CA MET A 65 -17.83 19.70 7.39
C MET A 65 -18.66 20.39 8.46
#